data_AF-A0A067Z230-F1
#
_entry.id   AF-A0A067Z230-F1
#
_cell.length_a   1.000
_cell.length_b   1.000
_cell.length_c   1.000
_cell.angle_alpha   90.00
_cell.angle_beta   90.00
_cell.angle_gamma   90.00
#
_symmetry.space_group_name_H-M   'P 1'
#
loop_
_entity.id
_entity.type
_entity.pdbx_description
1 polymer ?
#
loop_
_entity_poly.entity_id
_entity_poly.type
_entity_poly.pdbx_seq_one_letter_code
_entity_poly.pdbx_strand_id
1 'polypeptide(L)'
;MSPPPDRPEILDSDHLSTRTRAILTSRLSAPETQPRTLSLQAYAVLDALLPVLLPFDEILPPGTDINMTARIDAALSGPRDGWRFANLPPDAEAWEAALLTLDDVAAEQHGIRFIHLAPELRGVLLDAMMTGQLGLDRDGRLSIPQMARWAGDLRGEVVDCVMSDPRVQQALGISSSLTGGDTVFQGFTEVGPDSREDFEPKATAPLAQMADSRE
;
A
#
# COMPACT_ATOMS: atom_id res chain seq x y z
N MET A 1 -19.77 -0.27 20.73
CA MET A 1 -19.48 0.01 19.31
C MET A 1 -19.49 -1.31 18.58
N SER A 2 -20.40 -1.51 17.62
CA SER A 2 -20.34 -2.67 16.74
C SER A 2 -19.01 -2.62 15.95
N PRO A 3 -18.35 -3.76 15.70
CA PRO A 3 -17.16 -3.76 14.85
C PRO A 3 -17.52 -3.20 13.46
N PRO A 4 -16.58 -2.54 12.77
CA PRO A 4 -16.78 -2.15 11.39
C PRO A 4 -17.11 -3.40 10.55
N PRO A 5 -17.93 -3.26 9.48
CA PRO A 5 -18.39 -4.40 8.68
C PRO A 5 -17.26 -5.27 8.10
N ASP A 6 -16.04 -4.75 8.02
CA ASP A 6 -14.84 -5.43 7.50
C ASP A 6 -13.79 -5.77 8.57
N ARG A 7 -14.19 -6.12 9.81
CA ARG A 7 -13.22 -6.59 10.81
C ARG A 7 -12.68 -7.98 10.41
N PRO A 8 -11.37 -8.15 10.18
CA PRO A 8 -10.80 -9.45 9.81
C PRO A 8 -10.66 -10.39 11.01
N GLU A 9 -10.90 -11.69 10.77
CA GLU A 9 -10.89 -12.75 11.79
C GLU A 9 -9.54 -12.88 12.52
N ILE A 10 -8.43 -12.56 11.86
CA ILE A 10 -7.09 -12.55 12.45
C ILE A 10 -7.02 -11.75 13.76
N LEU A 11 -7.86 -10.72 13.94
CA LEU A 11 -7.88 -9.89 15.16
C LEU A 11 -8.51 -10.58 16.36
N ASP A 12 -9.20 -11.70 16.15
CA ASP A 12 -9.89 -12.47 17.18
C ASP A 12 -9.01 -13.63 17.69
N SER A 13 -7.82 -13.83 17.11
CA SER A 13 -6.85 -14.82 17.59
C SER A 13 -6.35 -14.48 19.00
N ASP A 14 -6.28 -15.51 19.86
CA ASP A 14 -5.70 -15.44 21.21
C ASP A 14 -4.16 -15.35 21.18
N HIS A 15 -3.55 -15.62 20.03
CA HIS A 15 -2.11 -15.46 19.79
C HIS A 15 -1.71 -14.00 19.51
N LEU A 16 -2.66 -13.06 19.54
CA LEU A 16 -2.36 -11.63 19.54
C LEU A 16 -2.37 -11.10 20.97
N SER A 17 -1.28 -10.42 21.36
CA SER A 17 -1.29 -9.63 22.60
C SER A 17 -2.36 -8.54 22.52
N THR A 18 -2.92 -8.14 23.67
CA THR A 18 -3.88 -7.04 23.78
C THR A 18 -3.32 -5.76 23.16
N ARG A 19 -2.01 -5.49 23.33
CA ARG A 19 -1.34 -4.34 22.73
C ARG A 19 -1.31 -4.41 21.20
N THR A 20 -0.91 -5.54 20.63
CA THR A 20 -0.87 -5.72 19.17
C THR A 20 -2.27 -5.64 18.57
N ARG A 21 -3.26 -6.30 19.19
CA ARG A 21 -4.66 -6.23 18.78
C ARG A 21 -5.19 -4.80 18.77
N ALA A 22 -4.86 -4.00 19.78
CA ALA A 22 -5.25 -2.59 19.84
C ALA A 22 -4.66 -1.77 18.69
N ILE A 23 -3.37 -1.95 18.38
CA ILE A 23 -2.70 -1.26 17.27
C ILE A 23 -3.30 -1.66 15.91
N LEU A 24 -3.49 -2.95 15.66
CA LEU A 24 -4.08 -3.42 14.41
C LEU A 24 -5.54 -2.97 14.27
N THR A 25 -6.30 -2.97 15.38
CA THR A 25 -7.68 -2.46 15.38
C THR A 25 -7.72 -0.96 15.09
N SER A 26 -6.80 -0.15 15.64
CA SER A 26 -6.75 1.28 15.33
C SER A 26 -6.40 1.55 13.86
N ARG A 27 -5.63 0.65 13.23
CA ARG A 27 -5.34 0.75 11.79
C ARG A 27 -6.56 0.50 10.91
N LEU A 28 -7.62 -0.15 11.39
CA LEU A 28 -8.86 -0.31 10.61
C LEU A 28 -9.62 1.01 10.41
N SER A 29 -9.39 2.01 11.25
CA SER A 29 -9.98 3.33 11.06
C SER A 29 -9.47 3.94 9.75
N ALA A 30 -10.37 4.13 8.79
CA ALA A 30 -10.03 4.81 7.54
C ALA A 30 -9.81 6.31 7.81
N PRO A 31 -8.74 6.91 7.27
CA PRO A 31 -8.63 8.36 7.22
C PRO A 31 -9.77 8.96 6.36
N GLU A 32 -10.06 10.24 6.55
CA GLU A 32 -10.96 10.97 5.66
C GLU A 32 -10.45 10.90 4.22
N THR A 33 -11.35 10.73 3.25
CA THR A 33 -11.00 10.62 1.82
C THR A 33 -10.55 11.96 1.20
N GLN A 34 -10.55 13.04 1.97
CA GLN A 34 -10.05 14.34 1.50
C GLN A 34 -8.53 14.41 1.66
N PRO A 35 -7.80 15.02 0.69
CA PRO A 35 -6.37 15.21 0.83
C PRO A 35 -6.05 16.06 2.05
N ARG A 36 -5.05 15.62 2.80
CA ARG A 36 -4.48 16.25 3.98
C ARG A 36 -3.14 16.91 3.69
N THR A 37 -2.29 16.28 2.88
CA THR A 37 -0.94 16.79 2.58
C THR A 37 -0.80 17.18 1.12
N LEU A 38 -1.20 16.29 0.21
CA LEU A 38 -1.13 16.47 -1.23
C LEU A 38 -2.18 17.47 -1.74
N SER A 39 -1.90 18.09 -2.88
CA SER A 39 -2.95 18.80 -3.61
C SER A 39 -4.01 17.81 -4.13
N LEU A 40 -5.22 18.32 -4.42
CA LEU A 40 -6.30 17.52 -5.04
C LEU A 40 -5.84 16.84 -6.33
N GLN A 41 -4.95 17.48 -7.08
CA GLN A 41 -4.43 16.97 -8.34
C GLN A 41 -3.46 15.81 -8.10
N ALA A 42 -2.44 16.00 -7.24
CA ALA A 42 -1.50 14.94 -6.91
C ALA A 42 -2.21 13.74 -6.25
N TYR A 43 -3.17 13.99 -5.36
CA TYR A 43 -3.99 12.95 -4.75
C TYR A 43 -4.74 12.10 -5.78
N ALA A 44 -5.38 12.73 -6.78
CA ALA A 44 -6.09 12.02 -7.84
C ALA A 44 -5.15 11.17 -8.72
N VAL A 45 -3.92 11.65 -8.97
CA VAL A 45 -2.90 10.87 -9.68
C VAL A 45 -2.48 9.66 -8.86
N LEU A 46 -2.26 9.82 -7.55
CA LEU A 46 -1.93 8.72 -6.65
C LEU A 46 -3.04 7.66 -6.67
N ASP A 47 -4.30 8.09 -6.54
CA ASP A 47 -5.46 7.20 -6.58
C ASP A 47 -5.54 6.41 -7.89
N ALA A 48 -5.27 7.06 -9.03
CA ALA A 48 -5.25 6.43 -10.34
C ALA A 48 -4.02 5.51 -10.58
N LEU A 49 -2.94 5.70 -9.82
CA LEU A 49 -1.67 4.97 -9.93
C LEU A 49 -1.69 3.67 -9.13
N LEU A 50 -2.30 3.67 -7.93
CA LEU A 50 -2.28 2.53 -7.01
C LEU A 50 -2.84 1.22 -7.61
N PRO A 51 -3.97 1.21 -8.34
CA PRO A 51 -4.49 -0.01 -8.97
C PRO A 51 -3.58 -0.59 -10.07
N VAL A 52 -2.65 0.21 -10.60
CA VAL A 52 -1.69 -0.24 -11.62
C VAL A 52 -0.46 -0.85 -10.94
N LEU A 53 -0.10 -0.38 -9.75
CA LEU A 53 1.02 -0.89 -8.95
C LEU A 53 0.73 -2.23 -8.31
N LEU A 54 -0.51 -2.44 -7.86
CA LEU A 54 -0.92 -3.64 -7.14
C LEU A 54 -2.29 -4.14 -7.62
N PRO A 55 -2.42 -5.45 -7.92
CA PRO A 55 -3.71 -6.05 -8.27
C PRO A 55 -4.55 -6.27 -7.00
N PHE A 56 -5.17 -5.20 -6.48
CA PHE A 56 -5.97 -5.28 -5.25
C PHE A 56 -7.15 -6.25 -5.35
N ASP A 57 -7.73 -6.41 -6.54
CA ASP A 57 -8.80 -7.36 -6.81
C ASP A 57 -8.35 -8.82 -6.74
N GLU A 58 -7.06 -9.09 -6.91
CA GLU A 58 -6.48 -10.43 -6.70
C GLU A 58 -6.12 -10.68 -5.23
N ILE A 59 -5.73 -9.63 -4.51
CA ILE A 59 -5.20 -9.70 -3.13
C ILE A 59 -6.28 -9.56 -2.06
N LEU A 60 -7.32 -8.78 -2.32
CA LEU A 60 -8.37 -8.49 -1.35
C LEU A 60 -9.73 -9.08 -1.81
N PRO A 61 -10.58 -9.51 -0.87
CA PRO A 61 -11.94 -9.90 -1.19
C PRO A 61 -12.73 -8.75 -1.85
N PRO A 62 -13.63 -9.02 -2.81
CA PRO A 62 -14.45 -7.99 -3.45
C PRO A 62 -15.20 -7.11 -2.44
N GLY A 63 -15.16 -5.79 -2.66
CA GLY A 63 -15.80 -4.81 -1.78
C GLY A 63 -14.96 -4.38 -0.58
N THR A 64 -13.79 -4.97 -0.37
CA THR A 64 -12.84 -4.51 0.68
C THR A 64 -12.10 -3.27 0.19
N ASP A 65 -12.30 -2.14 0.85
CA ASP A 65 -11.55 -0.91 0.58
C ASP A 65 -10.65 -0.54 1.77
N ILE A 66 -9.34 -0.50 1.51
CA ILE A 66 -8.35 -0.08 2.52
C ILE A 66 -8.10 1.43 2.52
N ASN A 67 -8.69 2.19 1.59
CA ASN A 67 -8.53 3.63 1.41
C ASN A 67 -7.04 4.04 1.39
N MET A 68 -6.27 3.35 0.54
CA MET A 68 -4.81 3.45 0.54
C MET A 68 -4.32 4.86 0.19
N THR A 69 -4.94 5.53 -0.77
CA THR A 69 -4.60 6.90 -1.17
C THR A 69 -4.62 7.83 0.04
N ALA A 70 -5.69 7.80 0.85
CA ALA A 70 -5.80 8.63 2.04
C ALA A 70 -4.79 8.24 3.14
N ARG A 71 -4.45 6.95 3.26
CA ARG A 71 -3.47 6.49 4.25
C ARG A 71 -2.07 7.00 3.95
N ILE A 72 -1.65 6.85 2.70
CA ILE A 72 -0.36 7.34 2.20
C ILE A 72 -0.29 8.86 2.40
N ASP A 73 -1.31 9.58 1.92
CA ASP A 73 -1.35 11.04 2.04
C ASP A 73 -1.34 11.53 3.51
N ALA A 74 -2.08 10.86 4.41
CA ALA A 74 -2.04 11.19 5.83
C ALA A 74 -0.67 10.91 6.45
N ALA A 75 0.01 9.83 6.04
CA ALA A 75 1.34 9.45 6.51
C ALA A 75 2.42 10.46 6.11
N LEU A 76 2.25 11.20 5.00
CA LEU A 76 3.17 12.27 4.59
C LEU A 76 3.23 13.44 5.59
N SER A 77 2.18 13.63 6.41
CA SER A 77 2.15 14.66 7.47
C SER A 77 2.73 14.20 8.81
N GLY A 78 3.07 12.91 8.93
CA GLY A 78 3.53 12.27 10.16
C GLY A 78 5.03 11.96 10.17
N PRO A 79 5.50 11.25 11.21
CA PRO A 79 6.85 10.70 11.24
C PRO A 79 7.09 9.76 10.04
N ARG A 80 8.25 9.91 9.41
CA ARG A 80 8.70 9.09 8.28
C ARG A 80 9.79 8.11 8.75
N ASP A 81 10.34 7.32 7.84
CA ASP A 81 11.37 6.31 8.12
C ASP A 81 12.71 6.89 8.65
N GLY A 82 12.85 8.22 8.62
CA GLY A 82 14.01 8.94 9.14
C GLY A 82 15.18 9.02 8.16
N TRP A 83 14.98 8.64 6.90
CA TRP A 83 15.98 8.74 5.86
C TRP A 83 15.40 9.33 4.56
N ARG A 84 16.26 9.91 3.73
CA ARG A 84 15.87 10.46 2.43
C ARG A 84 17.08 10.48 1.50
N PHE A 85 16.86 10.20 0.21
CA PHE A 85 17.90 10.43 -0.81
C PHE A 85 18.29 11.92 -0.87
N ALA A 86 19.59 12.22 -0.82
CA ALA A 86 20.09 13.60 -0.78
C ALA A 86 19.63 14.48 -1.96
N ASN A 87 19.36 13.87 -3.12
CA ASN A 87 18.92 14.56 -4.33
C ASN A 87 17.41 14.74 -4.45
N LEU A 88 16.61 14.22 -3.51
CA LEU A 88 15.17 14.47 -3.45
C LEU A 88 14.87 15.72 -2.59
N PRO A 89 13.77 16.44 -2.83
CA PRO A 89 13.24 17.41 -1.87
C PRO A 89 12.63 16.66 -0.65
N PRO A 90 12.23 17.35 0.43
CA PRO A 90 11.53 16.73 1.56
C PRO A 90 10.33 15.88 1.12
N ASP A 91 10.01 14.81 1.85
CA ASP A 91 9.04 13.77 1.42
C ASP A 91 7.73 14.33 0.85
N ALA A 92 7.03 15.20 1.55
CA ALA A 92 5.76 15.77 1.06
C ALA A 92 5.94 16.52 -0.28
N GLU A 93 7.02 17.29 -0.42
CA GLU A 93 7.36 17.98 -1.67
C GLU A 93 7.76 17.00 -2.77
N ALA A 94 8.48 15.92 -2.44
CA ALA A 94 8.88 14.90 -3.39
C ALA A 94 7.69 14.14 -3.96
N TRP A 95 6.73 13.76 -3.10
CA TRP A 95 5.50 13.10 -3.50
C TRP A 95 4.63 14.01 -4.38
N GLU A 96 4.41 15.26 -3.96
CA GLU A 96 3.68 16.25 -4.76
C GLU A 96 4.36 16.43 -6.14
N ALA A 97 5.66 16.70 -6.17
CA ALA A 97 6.40 16.93 -7.39
C ALA A 97 6.42 15.71 -8.32
N ALA A 98 6.56 14.50 -7.79
CA ALA A 98 6.58 13.26 -8.58
C ALA A 98 5.22 12.97 -9.23
N LEU A 99 4.14 13.07 -8.46
CA LEU A 99 2.78 12.83 -8.95
C LEU A 99 2.40 13.85 -10.02
N LEU A 100 2.73 15.12 -9.82
CA LEU A 100 2.53 16.14 -10.85
C LEU A 100 3.45 15.96 -12.06
N THR A 101 4.64 15.35 -11.88
CA THR A 101 5.53 14.98 -13.00
C THR A 101 4.88 13.91 -13.86
N LEU A 102 4.32 12.85 -13.28
CA LEU A 102 3.58 11.82 -14.02
C LEU A 102 2.41 12.41 -14.80
N ASP A 103 1.65 13.30 -14.16
CA ASP A 103 0.46 13.89 -14.77
C ASP A 103 0.79 14.80 -15.96
N ASP A 104 1.88 15.54 -15.86
CA ASP A 104 2.29 16.39 -16.96
C ASP A 104 3.01 15.62 -18.08
N VAL A 105 3.80 14.58 -17.75
CA VAL A 105 4.36 13.67 -18.77
C VAL A 105 3.24 12.99 -19.56
N ALA A 106 2.17 12.55 -18.88
CA ALA A 106 0.99 12.02 -19.55
C ALA A 106 0.38 13.04 -20.54
N ALA A 107 0.24 14.29 -20.11
CA ALA A 107 -0.30 15.36 -20.96
C ALA A 107 0.62 15.65 -22.17
N GLU A 108 1.93 15.67 -21.98
CA GLU A 108 2.90 15.95 -23.05
C GLU A 108 3.03 14.78 -24.06
N GLN A 109 3.00 13.53 -23.59
CA GLN A 109 3.18 12.35 -24.44
C GLN A 109 1.89 11.87 -25.11
N HIS A 110 0.74 12.04 -24.45
CA HIS A 110 -0.54 11.47 -24.89
C HIS A 110 -1.64 12.52 -25.10
N GLY A 111 -1.40 13.80 -24.78
CA GLY A 111 -2.38 14.88 -24.93
C GLY A 111 -3.50 14.88 -23.89
N ILE A 112 -3.46 13.99 -22.91
CA ILE A 112 -4.46 13.86 -21.83
C ILE A 112 -3.79 13.65 -20.47
N ARG A 113 -4.49 14.04 -19.38
CA ARG A 113 -4.01 13.88 -18.00
C ARG A 113 -3.87 12.41 -17.62
N PHE A 114 -3.00 12.11 -16.66
CA PHE A 114 -2.70 10.74 -16.22
C PHE A 114 -3.96 9.99 -15.76
N ILE A 115 -4.85 10.68 -15.02
CA ILE A 115 -6.11 10.11 -14.52
C ILE A 115 -7.08 9.69 -15.64
N HIS A 116 -6.89 10.17 -16.87
CA HIS A 116 -7.70 9.84 -18.04
C HIS A 116 -7.03 8.82 -18.96
N LEU A 117 -5.77 8.46 -18.71
CA LEU A 117 -5.11 7.38 -19.44
C LEU A 117 -5.79 6.04 -19.14
N ALA A 118 -5.78 5.15 -20.13
CA ALA A 118 -6.10 3.75 -19.92
C ALA A 118 -5.06 3.08 -19.00
N PRO A 119 -5.43 2.04 -18.22
CA PRO A 119 -4.51 1.38 -17.27
C PRO A 119 -3.19 0.92 -17.91
N GLU A 120 -3.23 0.46 -19.16
CA GLU A 120 -2.05 -0.03 -19.89
C GLU A 120 -1.04 1.11 -20.13
N LEU A 121 -1.52 2.30 -20.48
CA LEU A 121 -0.66 3.47 -20.68
C LEU A 121 -0.10 4.00 -19.36
N ARG A 122 -0.87 3.92 -18.26
CA ARG A 122 -0.35 4.22 -16.92
C ARG A 122 0.78 3.26 -16.55
N GLY A 123 0.63 1.98 -16.87
CA GLY A 123 1.66 0.95 -16.71
C GLY A 123 2.94 1.28 -17.48
N VAL A 124 2.82 1.71 -18.74
CA VAL A 124 3.98 2.13 -19.54
C VAL A 124 4.74 3.31 -18.91
N LEU A 125 4.02 4.32 -18.40
CA LEU A 125 4.66 5.45 -17.72
C LEU A 125 5.32 5.01 -16.40
N LEU A 126 4.68 4.10 -15.68
CA LEU A 126 5.22 3.53 -14.45
C LEU A 126 6.51 2.75 -14.70
N ASP A 127 6.55 1.92 -15.74
CA ASP A 127 7.74 1.20 -16.17
C ASP A 127 8.86 2.16 -16.60
N ALA A 128 8.53 3.21 -17.34
CA ALA A 128 9.49 4.25 -17.73
C ALA A 128 10.08 4.97 -16.50
N MET A 129 9.29 5.24 -15.47
CA MET A 129 9.77 5.79 -14.21
C MET A 129 10.71 4.81 -13.48
N MET A 130 10.32 3.54 -13.35
CA MET A 130 11.11 2.51 -12.67
C MET A 130 12.43 2.20 -13.37
N THR A 131 12.47 2.30 -14.70
CA THR A 131 13.67 2.08 -15.52
C THR A 131 14.53 3.33 -15.72
N GLY A 132 14.15 4.46 -15.10
CA GLY A 132 14.92 5.70 -15.15
C GLY A 132 14.88 6.39 -16.51
N GLN A 133 13.72 6.42 -17.15
CA GLN A 133 13.46 7.02 -18.47
C GLN A 133 12.41 8.15 -18.42
N LEU A 134 11.77 8.38 -17.27
CA LEU A 134 10.72 9.37 -17.11
C LEU A 134 11.13 10.45 -16.09
N GLY A 135 10.95 11.71 -16.45
CA GLY A 135 11.16 12.86 -15.59
C GLY A 135 11.07 14.17 -16.38
N LEU A 136 11.00 15.29 -15.67
CA LEU A 136 10.92 16.62 -16.25
C LEU A 136 11.88 17.57 -15.52
N ASP A 137 12.80 18.18 -16.27
CA ASP A 137 13.74 19.16 -15.72
C ASP A 137 13.11 20.57 -15.70
N ARG A 138 12.13 20.76 -14.81
CA ARG A 138 11.49 22.07 -14.58
C ARG A 138 11.14 22.30 -13.11
N ASP A 139 10.86 23.56 -12.78
CA ASP A 139 10.51 23.96 -11.43
C ASP A 139 9.27 23.20 -10.91
N GLY A 140 9.33 22.77 -9.65
CA GLY A 140 8.28 21.96 -9.01
C GLY A 140 8.07 20.56 -9.61
N ARG A 141 8.99 20.04 -10.44
CA ARG A 141 8.96 18.67 -10.99
C ARG A 141 10.25 17.93 -10.72
N LEU A 142 10.18 16.61 -10.83
CA LEU A 142 11.32 15.75 -10.61
C LEU A 142 11.99 15.39 -11.95
N SER A 143 13.30 15.58 -11.99
CA SER A 143 14.17 15.09 -13.06
C SER A 143 14.16 13.55 -13.16
N ILE A 144 14.66 13.00 -14.26
CA ILE A 144 14.74 11.54 -14.46
C ILE A 144 15.45 10.83 -13.28
N PRO A 145 16.63 11.28 -12.80
CA PRO A 145 17.28 10.63 -11.67
C PRO A 145 16.47 10.74 -10.37
N GLN A 146 15.70 11.81 -10.17
CA GLN A 146 14.86 11.98 -8.99
C GLN A 146 13.63 11.07 -9.04
N MET A 147 12.96 10.99 -10.19
CA MET A 147 11.84 10.07 -10.41
C MET A 147 12.24 8.61 -10.17
N ALA A 148 13.42 8.18 -10.65
CA ALA A 148 13.93 6.83 -10.40
C ALA A 148 14.19 6.55 -8.91
N ARG A 149 14.58 7.56 -8.12
CA ARG A 149 14.75 7.42 -6.66
C ARG A 149 13.42 7.38 -5.94
N TRP A 150 12.52 8.31 -6.27
CA TRP A 150 11.18 8.37 -5.70
C TRP A 150 10.37 7.09 -5.98
N ALA A 151 10.59 6.42 -7.12
CA ALA A 151 9.98 5.12 -7.39
C ALA A 151 10.29 4.06 -6.32
N GLY A 152 11.46 4.14 -5.67
CA GLY A 152 11.80 3.31 -4.52
C GLY A 152 10.95 3.66 -3.30
N ASP A 153 10.81 4.94 -2.98
CA ASP A 153 10.00 5.44 -1.86
C ASP A 153 8.53 5.09 -2.04
N LEU A 154 7.99 5.25 -3.26
CA LEU A 154 6.63 4.85 -3.63
C LEU A 154 6.37 3.37 -3.34
N ARG A 155 7.28 2.49 -3.79
CA ARG A 155 7.14 1.04 -3.55
C ARG A 155 7.25 0.70 -2.07
N GLY A 156 8.17 1.32 -1.36
CA GLY A 156 8.33 1.14 0.09
C GLY A 156 7.06 1.50 0.84
N GLU A 157 6.50 2.68 0.57
CA GLU A 157 5.29 3.17 1.21
C GLU A 157 4.07 2.32 0.89
N VAL A 158 3.91 1.91 -0.38
CA VAL A 158 2.80 1.05 -0.80
C VAL A 158 2.87 -0.29 -0.08
N VAL A 159 4.05 -0.92 -0.03
CA VAL A 159 4.23 -2.20 0.69
C VAL A 159 3.99 -2.01 2.20
N ASP A 160 4.49 -0.94 2.81
CA ASP A 160 4.27 -0.69 4.24
C ASP A 160 2.78 -0.51 4.55
N CYS A 161 2.06 0.27 3.73
CA CYS A 161 0.63 0.47 3.89
C CYS A 161 -0.16 -0.84 3.76
N VAL A 162 0.18 -1.67 2.77
CA VAL A 162 -0.45 -2.97 2.51
C VAL A 162 -0.20 -3.94 3.68
N MET A 163 1.06 -4.12 4.05
CA MET A 163 1.44 -5.11 5.07
C MET A 163 1.03 -4.68 6.48
N SER A 164 0.77 -3.38 6.70
CA SER A 164 0.27 -2.86 7.96
C SER A 164 -1.23 -3.07 8.18
N ASP A 165 -2.04 -3.30 7.14
CA ASP A 165 -3.49 -3.45 7.25
C ASP A 165 -3.87 -4.90 7.61
N PRO A 166 -4.59 -5.15 8.73
CA PRO A 166 -4.95 -6.50 9.13
C PRO A 166 -5.91 -7.21 8.17
N ARG A 167 -6.63 -6.48 7.30
CA ARG A 167 -7.47 -7.09 6.26
C ARG A 167 -6.63 -7.75 5.17
N VAL A 168 -5.51 -7.12 4.79
CA VAL A 168 -4.52 -7.72 3.89
C VAL A 168 -3.86 -8.91 4.55
N GLN A 169 -3.46 -8.79 5.83
CA GLN A 169 -2.84 -9.91 6.56
C GLN A 169 -3.75 -11.14 6.59
N GLN A 170 -5.04 -10.97 6.86
CA GLN A 170 -6.03 -12.05 6.74
C GLN A 170 -6.13 -12.60 5.31
N ALA A 171 -6.25 -11.71 4.33
CA ALA A 171 -6.45 -12.13 2.94
C ALA A 171 -5.29 -12.99 2.43
N LEU A 172 -4.05 -12.63 2.80
CA LEU A 172 -2.84 -13.36 2.44
C LEU A 172 -2.49 -14.51 3.41
N GLY A 173 -3.27 -14.72 4.48
CA GLY A 173 -2.99 -15.77 5.47
C GLY A 173 -1.71 -15.54 6.27
N ILE A 174 -1.30 -14.29 6.48
CA ILE A 174 -0.06 -13.94 7.19
C ILE A 174 -0.24 -14.18 8.70
N SER A 175 0.48 -15.15 9.24
CA SER A 175 0.45 -15.53 10.66
C SER A 175 1.66 -15.03 11.47
N SER A 176 2.62 -14.33 10.85
CA SER A 176 3.89 -13.97 11.51
C SER A 176 3.75 -13.06 12.74
N SER A 177 2.63 -12.35 12.89
CA SER A 177 2.31 -11.54 14.06
C SER A 177 1.63 -12.32 15.20
N LEU A 178 1.25 -13.59 14.96
CA LEU A 178 0.56 -14.50 15.87
C LEU A 178 1.53 -15.31 16.73
N THR A 179 2.58 -14.67 17.23
CA THR A 179 3.53 -15.25 18.20
C THR A 179 3.37 -14.64 19.59
N GLY A 180 2.22 -14.04 19.86
CA GLY A 180 1.94 -13.17 21.00
C GLY A 180 1.31 -13.88 22.19
N GLY A 181 0.79 -13.06 23.09
CA GLY A 181 0.12 -13.45 24.34
C GLY A 181 0.47 -12.45 25.45
N ASP A 182 -0.50 -12.12 26.31
CA ASP A 182 -0.31 -11.08 27.33
C ASP A 182 0.54 -11.56 28.52
N THR A 183 0.53 -12.87 28.76
CA THR A 183 1.25 -13.51 29.89
C THR A 183 2.34 -14.46 29.42
N VAL A 184 2.11 -15.19 28.32
CA VAL A 184 3.05 -16.14 27.73
C VAL A 184 3.04 -15.94 26.22
N PHE A 185 4.22 -15.87 25.60
CA PHE A 185 4.34 -15.86 24.15
C PHE A 185 4.07 -17.26 23.59
N GLN A 186 3.07 -17.36 22.73
CA GLN A 186 2.63 -18.59 22.09
C GLN A 186 3.23 -18.59 20.68
N GLY A 187 4.37 -19.27 20.51
CA GLY A 187 5.02 -19.42 19.21
C GLY A 187 4.45 -20.59 18.40
N PHE A 188 5.04 -20.81 17.22
CA PHE A 188 4.69 -21.94 16.35
C PHE A 188 5.28 -23.25 16.90
N THR A 189 4.48 -24.31 16.89
CA THR A 189 4.95 -25.66 17.22
C THR A 189 5.26 -26.47 15.97
N GLU A 190 4.39 -26.36 14.97
CA GLU A 190 4.57 -26.99 13.66
C GLU A 190 5.37 -26.05 12.74
N VAL A 191 6.56 -26.48 12.34
CA VAL A 191 7.46 -25.71 11.46
C VAL A 191 7.79 -26.45 10.16
N GLY A 192 6.97 -27.46 9.84
CA GLY A 192 7.08 -28.21 8.60
C GLY A 192 6.66 -27.38 7.39
N PRO A 193 7.16 -27.71 6.19
CA PRO A 193 6.56 -27.21 4.96
C PRO A 193 5.08 -27.61 4.90
N ASP A 194 4.23 -26.67 4.48
CA ASP A 194 2.78 -26.87 4.29
C ASP A 194 2.00 -27.32 5.54
N SER A 195 2.62 -27.32 6.73
CA SER A 195 1.93 -27.50 8.00
C SER A 195 1.41 -26.17 8.50
N ARG A 196 0.11 -26.13 8.81
CA ARG A 196 -0.54 -25.00 9.48
C ARG A 196 -1.11 -25.41 10.82
N GLU A 197 -1.04 -24.50 11.78
CA GLU A 197 -1.71 -24.64 13.06
C GLU A 197 -3.12 -24.02 13.01
N ASP A 198 -4.02 -24.51 13.87
CA ASP A 198 -5.44 -24.13 13.85
C ASP A 198 -5.67 -22.63 14.10
N PHE A 199 -4.74 -21.96 14.78
CA PHE A 199 -4.82 -20.53 15.06
C PHE A 199 -4.43 -19.63 13.87
N GLU A 200 -3.81 -20.20 12.83
CA GLU A 200 -3.35 -19.44 11.68
C GLU A 200 -4.51 -19.04 10.76
N PRO A 201 -4.57 -17.79 10.26
CA PRO A 201 -5.65 -17.32 9.42
C PRO A 201 -5.70 -18.11 8.11
N LYS A 202 -6.91 -18.45 7.68
CA LYS A 202 -7.13 -18.98 6.32
C LYS A 202 -7.09 -17.81 5.34
N ALA A 203 -6.23 -17.92 4.33
CA ALA A 203 -6.15 -16.95 3.25
C ALA A 203 -7.53 -16.81 2.58
N THR A 204 -7.96 -15.58 2.37
CA THR A 204 -9.24 -15.25 1.70
C THR A 204 -9.04 -14.52 0.37
N ALA A 205 -7.79 -14.23 0.00
CA ALA A 205 -7.45 -13.61 -1.27
C ALA A 205 -7.92 -14.47 -2.46
N PRO A 206 -8.54 -13.87 -3.49
CA PRO A 206 -8.88 -14.57 -4.73
C PRO A 206 -7.69 -15.34 -5.33
N LEU A 207 -6.48 -14.77 -5.29
CA LEU A 207 -5.27 -15.44 -5.79
C LEU A 207 -4.95 -16.76 -5.07
N ALA A 208 -5.29 -16.87 -3.77
CA ALA A 208 -5.04 -18.07 -2.98
C ALA A 208 -6.03 -19.19 -3.33
N GLN A 209 -7.29 -18.84 -3.60
CA GLN A 209 -8.33 -19.81 -3.99
C GLN A 209 -8.05 -20.45 -5.36
N MET A 210 -7.38 -19.71 -6.25
CA MET A 210 -6.97 -20.21 -7.56
C MET A 210 -5.85 -21.25 -7.49
N ALA A 211 -5.03 -21.23 -6.43
CA ALA A 211 -3.98 -22.22 -6.21
C ALA A 211 -4.58 -23.56 -5.73
N ASP A 212 -5.48 -23.51 -4.74
CA ASP A 212 -6.16 -24.70 -4.20
C ASP A 212 -7.05 -25.41 -5.25
N SER A 213 -7.52 -24.69 -6.27
CA SER A 213 -8.35 -25.25 -7.35
C SER A 213 -7.55 -25.96 -8.46
N ARG A 214 -6.22 -25.90 -8.42
CA ARG A 214 -5.32 -26.50 -9.42
C ARG A 214 -4.68 -27.82 -8.96
N GLU A 215 -4.98 -28.26 -7.74
CA GLU A 215 -4.65 -29.59 -7.19
C GLU A 215 -5.81 -30.58 -7.37
#